data_AF-A0A1G3QA27-F1
#
_entry.id   AF-A0A1G3QA27-F1
#
_cell.length_a   1.000
_cell.length_b   1.000
_cell.length_c   1.000
_cell.angle_alpha   90.00
_cell.angle_beta   90.00
_cell.angle_gamma   90.00
#
_symmetry.space_group_name_H-M   'P 1'
#
loop_
_entity.id
_entity.type
_entity.pdbx_description
1 polymer ?
#
loop_
_entity_poly.entity_id
_entity_poly.type
_entity_poly.pdbx_seq_one_letter_code
_entity_poly.pdbx_strand_id
1 'polypeptide(L)'
;MLKKGTICSIAFAVIIIGGFAAAQDKKPAAKTSGDRSAVDASSKDDATRDDRIPQLYRRLVAGIQSLKIQPDQEGKYVFSIKSGYQYDDLERQGYVMYKKARVYMAQNRISKIVFEYYQFGMDNKIREVKTYTNTAPDSEDLKNLEVEYTTNTGDKQAYRVADLQKRESQRTVITQYTNYLMSLVYKIELYKNKITDIESLNIERTIQLGD
;
A
#
# COMPACT_ATOMS: atom_id res chain seq x y z
N MET A 1 -2.72 -26.94 44.68
CA MET A 1 -2.12 -27.95 43.80
C MET A 1 -2.00 -27.35 42.40
N LEU A 2 -0.79 -26.98 41.98
CA LEU A 2 -0.50 -26.62 40.59
C LEU A 2 -0.52 -27.90 39.73
N LYS A 3 -1.18 -27.88 38.57
CA LYS A 3 -0.86 -28.79 37.48
C LYS A 3 -0.47 -28.00 36.23
N LYS A 4 0.74 -28.32 35.77
CA LYS A 4 1.48 -27.84 34.61
C LYS A 4 1.09 -28.62 33.35
N GLY A 5 1.36 -28.03 32.19
CA GLY A 5 1.57 -28.68 30.90
C GLY A 5 0.30 -28.83 30.06
N THR A 6 0.24 -28.48 28.77
CA THR A 6 1.30 -28.47 27.76
C THR A 6 0.88 -27.52 26.62
N ILE A 7 1.70 -26.52 26.29
CA ILE A 7 1.49 -25.67 25.11
C ILE A 7 2.15 -26.39 23.94
N CYS A 8 1.34 -26.99 23.06
CA CYS A 8 1.81 -27.44 21.75
C CYS A 8 2.09 -26.22 20.88
N SER A 9 3.36 -25.98 20.60
CA SER A 9 3.83 -25.04 19.59
C SER A 9 3.39 -25.52 18.21
N ILE A 10 2.33 -24.92 17.65
CA ILE A 10 2.02 -25.04 16.24
C ILE A 10 2.91 -24.04 15.50
N ALA A 11 3.94 -24.56 14.85
CA ALA A 11 4.76 -23.83 13.90
C ALA A 11 3.87 -23.42 12.71
N PHE A 12 3.56 -22.12 12.60
CA PHE A 12 2.91 -21.59 11.41
C PHE A 12 3.97 -21.38 10.32
N ALA A 13 3.96 -22.27 9.32
CA ALA A 13 4.54 -21.98 8.03
C ALA A 13 3.71 -20.86 7.40
N VAL A 14 4.21 -19.63 7.47
CA VAL A 14 3.67 -18.51 6.71
C VAL A 14 3.95 -18.81 5.24
N ILE A 15 2.95 -19.33 4.54
CA ILE A 15 2.92 -19.33 3.09
C ILE A 15 2.71 -17.87 2.68
N ILE A 16 3.83 -17.17 2.50
CA ILE A 16 3.88 -15.98 1.66
C ILE A 16 3.70 -16.51 0.24
N ILE A 17 2.46 -16.57 -0.24
CA ILE A 17 2.19 -16.59 -1.68
C ILE A 17 2.75 -15.25 -2.16
N GLY A 18 3.85 -15.15 -2.90
CA GLY A 18 4.40 -16.10 -3.86
C GLY A 18 4.46 -15.49 -5.26
N GLY A 19 4.65 -14.16 -5.39
CA GLY A 19 4.99 -13.50 -6.64
C GLY A 19 6.50 -13.34 -6.80
N PHE A 20 7.24 -14.45 -6.83
CA PHE A 20 8.65 -14.51 -7.24
C PHE A 20 8.78 -15.54 -8.35
N ALA A 21 9.01 -15.06 -9.57
CA ALA A 21 9.65 -15.88 -10.59
C ALA A 21 11.17 -15.66 -10.46
N ALA A 22 11.87 -16.69 -9.97
CA ALA A 22 13.31 -16.84 -10.12
C ALA A 22 13.57 -18.15 -10.86
N ALA A 23 14.25 -18.07 -12.01
CA ALA A 23 14.95 -19.18 -12.66
C ALA A 23 16.23 -18.55 -13.25
N GLN A 24 17.35 -18.62 -12.50
CA GLN A 24 18.41 -19.64 -12.55
C GLN A 24 19.40 -19.48 -13.73
N ASP A 25 20.61 -19.09 -13.32
CA ASP A 25 21.96 -19.43 -13.78
C ASP A 25 22.30 -19.56 -15.28
N LYS A 26 23.20 -18.67 -15.70
CA LYS A 26 24.39 -19.00 -16.51
C LYS A 26 25.53 -18.01 -16.22
N LYS A 27 26.61 -18.48 -15.60
CA LYS A 27 27.99 -17.95 -15.71
C LYS A 27 28.78 -18.83 -16.70
N PRO A 28 29.85 -18.37 -17.38
CA PRO A 28 31.06 -17.76 -16.79
C PRO A 28 31.62 -16.52 -17.55
N ALA A 29 32.15 -15.49 -16.86
CA ALA A 29 33.56 -15.19 -16.49
C ALA A 29 34.35 -14.31 -17.50
N ALA A 30 34.82 -13.13 -17.05
CA ALA A 30 36.13 -12.54 -17.40
C ALA A 30 36.46 -11.33 -16.49
N LYS A 31 37.74 -11.21 -16.12
CA LYS A 31 38.38 -10.25 -15.20
C LYS A 31 38.41 -8.82 -15.74
N THR A 32 38.34 -7.82 -14.86
CA THR A 32 39.31 -6.69 -14.89
C THR A 32 39.45 -6.06 -13.50
N SER A 33 40.70 -5.94 -13.06
CA SER A 33 41.20 -5.20 -11.91
C SER A 33 41.05 -3.70 -12.11
N GLY A 34 40.72 -2.96 -11.04
CA GLY A 34 40.67 -1.50 -11.07
C GLY A 34 40.47 -0.91 -9.68
N ASP A 35 41.59 -0.59 -9.06
CA ASP A 35 41.78 0.12 -7.80
C ASP A 35 40.98 1.44 -7.72
N ARG A 36 40.11 1.61 -6.70
CA ARG A 36 39.65 2.91 -6.21
C ARG A 36 39.31 2.87 -4.72
N SER A 37 40.16 3.58 -3.99
CA SER A 37 40.03 4.13 -2.65
C SER A 37 38.62 4.37 -2.11
N ALA A 38 38.46 3.98 -0.84
CA ALA A 38 37.76 4.68 0.24
C ALA A 38 36.56 5.57 -0.14
N VAL A 39 35.35 5.03 0.06
CA VAL A 39 34.21 5.82 0.57
C VAL A 39 33.60 5.02 1.72
N ASP A 40 34.03 5.36 2.93
CA ASP A 40 33.32 5.01 4.14
C ASP A 40 32.12 5.97 4.22
N ALA A 41 30.90 5.47 4.06
CA ALA A 41 29.69 6.24 4.35
C ALA A 41 28.51 5.30 4.63
N SER A 42 28.17 5.22 5.90
CA SER A 42 26.97 4.65 6.48
C SER A 42 25.68 4.95 5.70
N SER A 43 25.22 4.02 4.87
CA SER A 43 23.78 3.80 4.72
C SER A 43 23.44 2.44 5.32
N LYS A 44 23.14 2.45 6.63
CA LYS A 44 22.25 1.41 7.15
C LYS A 44 20.93 1.66 6.44
N ASP A 45 20.73 0.96 5.33
CA ASP A 45 19.53 0.94 4.49
C ASP A 45 18.31 0.68 5.37
N ASP A 46 17.71 1.74 5.92
CA ASP A 46 16.62 1.68 6.88
C ASP A 46 15.39 1.13 6.17
N ALA A 47 15.07 -0.14 6.48
CA ALA A 47 14.01 -0.87 5.82
C ALA A 47 12.61 -0.25 6.05
N THR A 48 12.52 0.73 6.96
CA THR A 48 11.29 1.46 7.27
C THR A 48 11.19 2.82 6.60
N ARG A 49 12.22 3.25 5.86
CA ARG A 49 12.34 4.61 5.32
C ARG A 49 12.12 4.67 3.81
N ASP A 50 11.49 5.74 3.34
CA ASP A 50 11.38 6.06 1.91
C ASP A 50 11.50 7.58 1.67
N ASP A 51 12.64 8.00 1.12
CA ASP A 51 12.98 9.42 0.92
C ASP A 51 12.08 10.13 -0.11
N ARG A 52 11.23 9.40 -0.85
CA ARG A 52 10.26 9.98 -1.80
C ARG A 52 9.06 10.59 -1.08
N ILE A 53 8.76 10.15 0.15
CA ILE A 53 7.53 10.54 0.87
C ILE A 53 7.41 12.05 1.04
N PRO A 54 8.41 12.82 1.51
CA PRO A 54 8.27 14.26 1.68
C PRO A 54 7.95 15.01 0.39
N GLN A 55 8.49 14.56 -0.76
CA GLN A 55 8.16 15.16 -2.06
C GLN A 55 6.71 14.83 -2.48
N LEU A 56 6.30 13.57 -2.34
CA LEU A 56 4.94 13.14 -2.67
C LEU A 56 3.90 13.82 -1.77
N TYR A 57 4.19 13.97 -0.48
CA TYR A 57 3.35 14.70 0.47
C TYR A 57 3.13 16.15 0.03
N ARG A 58 4.20 16.89 -0.30
CA ARG A 58 4.09 18.29 -0.76
C ARG A 58 3.26 18.41 -2.04
N ARG A 59 3.46 17.50 -2.99
CA ARG A 59 2.68 17.45 -4.24
C ARG A 59 1.21 17.14 -3.97
N LEU A 60 0.92 16.22 -3.04
CA LEU A 60 -0.45 15.89 -2.65
C LEU A 60 -1.17 17.07 -2.02
N VAL A 61 -0.53 17.77 -1.07
CA VAL A 61 -1.08 18.99 -0.43
C VAL A 61 -1.41 20.04 -1.49
N ALA A 62 -0.44 20.37 -2.35
CA ALA A 62 -0.63 21.36 -3.41
C ALA A 62 -1.73 20.93 -4.41
N GLY A 63 -1.79 19.63 -4.72
CA GLY A 63 -2.82 19.03 -5.55
C GLY A 63 -4.21 19.24 -4.95
N ILE A 64 -4.43 18.80 -3.70
CA ILE A 64 -5.71 18.92 -3.00
C ILE A 64 -6.13 20.38 -2.85
N GLN A 65 -5.23 21.28 -2.45
CA GLN A 65 -5.54 22.71 -2.31
C GLN A 65 -5.92 23.37 -3.65
N SER A 66 -5.47 22.81 -4.77
CA SER A 66 -5.88 23.28 -6.10
C SER A 66 -7.23 22.72 -6.55
N LEU A 67 -7.72 21.65 -5.92
CA LEU A 67 -9.06 21.14 -6.17
C LEU A 67 -10.06 22.12 -5.58
N LYS A 68 -10.94 22.68 -6.41
CA LYS A 68 -12.03 23.55 -5.96
C LYS A 68 -13.18 22.75 -5.32
N ILE A 69 -12.86 21.74 -4.54
CA ILE A 69 -13.80 20.86 -3.84
C ILE A 69 -13.61 21.02 -2.33
N GLN A 70 -14.70 20.98 -1.58
CA GLN A 70 -14.66 21.06 -0.12
C GLN A 70 -14.54 19.66 0.48
N PRO A 71 -13.88 19.51 1.65
CA PRO A 71 -13.91 18.26 2.38
C PRO A 71 -15.31 18.01 2.95
N ASP A 72 -15.56 16.79 3.43
CA ASP A 72 -16.74 16.51 4.24
C ASP A 72 -16.65 17.14 5.65
N GLN A 73 -17.66 16.86 6.48
CA GLN A 73 -17.78 17.39 7.84
C GLN A 73 -16.60 17.01 8.78
N GLU A 74 -15.84 15.97 8.45
CA GLU A 74 -14.68 15.51 9.21
C GLU A 74 -13.35 16.04 8.65
N GLY A 75 -13.40 16.92 7.64
CA GLY A 75 -12.19 17.35 6.93
C GLY A 75 -11.64 16.28 5.98
N LYS A 76 -12.45 15.29 5.58
CA LYS A 76 -12.03 14.13 4.78
C LYS A 76 -12.37 14.33 3.30
N TYR A 77 -11.40 14.04 2.45
CA TYR A 77 -11.55 13.86 1.00
C TYR A 77 -11.49 12.38 0.66
N VAL A 78 -12.34 11.93 -0.26
CA VAL A 78 -12.37 10.54 -0.73
C VAL A 78 -12.03 10.50 -2.21
N PHE A 79 -10.99 9.74 -2.56
CA PHE A 79 -10.53 9.58 -3.93
C PHE A 79 -10.58 8.11 -4.33
N SER A 80 -11.30 7.78 -5.40
CA SER A 80 -11.14 6.49 -6.08
C SER A 80 -9.83 6.54 -6.87
N ILE A 81 -8.90 5.60 -6.66
CA ILE A 81 -7.62 5.53 -7.38
C ILE A 81 -7.76 4.63 -8.60
N LYS A 82 -8.20 3.38 -8.40
CA LYS A 82 -8.40 2.38 -9.45
C LYS A 82 -9.62 1.55 -9.10
N SER A 83 -10.40 1.18 -10.09
CA SER A 83 -11.50 0.23 -9.96
C SER A 83 -11.62 -0.57 -11.25
N GLY A 84 -11.97 -1.85 -11.17
CA GLY A 84 -12.28 -2.63 -12.36
C GLY A 84 -12.15 -4.13 -12.16
N TYR A 85 -12.50 -4.83 -13.22
CA TYR A 85 -12.27 -6.27 -13.36
C TYR A 85 -10.84 -6.52 -13.84
N GLN A 86 -10.18 -7.53 -13.28
CA GLN A 86 -8.89 -8.03 -13.72
C GLN A 86 -8.93 -9.55 -13.70
N TYR A 87 -8.40 -10.18 -14.74
CA TYR A 87 -8.17 -11.62 -14.75
C TYR A 87 -6.70 -11.88 -14.42
N ASP A 88 -6.44 -12.76 -13.47
CA ASP A 88 -5.09 -13.22 -13.16
C ASP A 88 -4.83 -14.53 -13.91
N ASP A 89 -3.88 -14.51 -14.86
CA ASP A 89 -3.55 -15.66 -15.68
C ASP A 89 -2.86 -16.79 -14.89
N LEU A 90 -2.14 -16.44 -13.81
CA LEU A 90 -1.42 -17.42 -12.97
C LEU A 90 -2.40 -18.19 -12.09
N GLU A 91 -3.35 -17.47 -11.49
CA GLU A 91 -4.36 -18.06 -10.60
C GLU A 91 -5.60 -18.52 -11.38
N ARG A 92 -5.69 -18.18 -12.67
CA ARG A 92 -6.85 -18.42 -13.55
C ARG A 92 -8.16 -17.95 -12.93
N GLN A 93 -8.10 -16.79 -12.29
CA GLN A 93 -9.18 -16.29 -11.47
C GLN A 93 -9.55 -14.85 -11.85
N GLY A 94 -10.85 -14.59 -11.91
CA GLY A 94 -11.39 -13.24 -12.09
C GLY A 94 -11.45 -12.48 -10.77
N TYR A 95 -11.02 -11.23 -10.77
CA TYR A 95 -11.04 -10.33 -9.61
C TYR A 95 -11.77 -9.04 -9.93
N VAL A 96 -12.64 -8.61 -9.01
CA VAL A 96 -13.07 -7.21 -8.94
C VAL A 96 -12.21 -6.52 -7.90
N MET A 97 -11.47 -5.49 -8.31
CA MET A 97 -10.63 -4.71 -7.42
C MET A 97 -11.07 -3.26 -7.32
N TYR A 98 -10.85 -2.67 -6.15
CA TYR A 98 -11.09 -1.26 -5.89
C TYR A 98 -10.03 -0.71 -4.95
N LYS A 99 -9.42 0.41 -5.32
CA LYS A 99 -8.45 1.17 -4.52
C LYS A 99 -9.02 2.54 -4.24
N LYS A 100 -9.11 2.93 -2.96
CA LYS A 100 -9.45 4.29 -2.57
C LYS A 100 -8.47 4.87 -1.57
N ALA A 101 -8.44 6.19 -1.55
CA ALA A 101 -7.77 6.97 -0.52
C ALA A 101 -8.79 7.83 0.23
N ARG A 102 -8.67 7.88 1.55
CA ARG A 102 -9.31 8.88 2.40
C ARG A 102 -8.22 9.77 2.95
N VAL A 103 -8.25 11.06 2.61
CA VAL A 103 -7.24 12.04 3.01
C VAL A 103 -7.89 13.04 3.96
N TYR A 104 -7.36 13.15 5.18
CA TYR A 104 -7.88 14.03 6.21
C TYR A 104 -7.02 15.27 6.28
N MET A 105 -7.64 16.44 6.18
CA MET A 105 -6.97 17.73 6.26
C MET A 105 -7.23 18.39 7.62
N ALA A 106 -6.19 18.96 8.22
CA ALA A 106 -6.28 19.82 9.39
C ALA A 106 -5.36 21.02 9.18
N GLN A 107 -5.88 22.24 9.34
CA GLN A 107 -5.09 23.48 9.24
C GLN A 107 -4.20 23.54 7.97
N ASN A 108 -4.79 23.27 6.80
CA ASN A 108 -4.11 23.24 5.49
C ASN A 108 -2.99 22.18 5.33
N ARG A 109 -2.88 21.23 6.25
CA ARG A 109 -1.97 20.08 6.17
C ARG A 109 -2.74 18.77 6.15
N ILE A 110 -2.14 17.72 5.61
CA ILE A 110 -2.72 16.38 5.68
C ILE A 110 -2.35 15.78 7.04
N SER A 111 -3.35 15.49 7.86
CA SER A 111 -3.15 14.89 9.19
C SER A 111 -3.16 13.36 9.15
N LYS A 112 -3.84 12.76 8.17
CA LYS A 112 -3.96 11.31 8.05
C LYS A 112 -4.26 10.92 6.60
N ILE A 113 -3.66 9.83 6.15
CA ILE A 113 -4.00 9.17 4.89
C ILE A 113 -4.40 7.74 5.19
N VAL A 114 -5.55 7.32 4.69
CA VAL A 114 -6.01 5.92 4.76
C VAL A 114 -6.20 5.41 3.34
N PHE A 115 -5.39 4.42 2.94
CA PHE A 115 -5.63 3.67 1.71
C PHE A 115 -6.40 2.40 2.02
N GLU A 116 -7.37 2.07 1.19
CA GLU A 116 -8.10 0.81 1.26
C GLU A 116 -8.02 0.12 -0.11
N TYR A 117 -7.53 -1.10 -0.11
CA TYR A 117 -7.54 -2.03 -1.22
C TYR A 117 -8.57 -3.11 -0.95
N TYR A 118 -9.60 -3.14 -1.79
CA TYR A 118 -10.59 -4.19 -1.82
C TYR A 118 -10.32 -5.09 -3.02
N GLN A 119 -10.37 -6.39 -2.80
CA GLN A 119 -10.33 -7.41 -3.83
C GLN A 119 -11.44 -8.42 -3.57
N PHE A 120 -12.16 -8.79 -4.62
CA PHE A 120 -13.15 -9.86 -4.57
C PHE A 120 -12.89 -10.87 -5.67
N GLY A 121 -12.64 -12.11 -5.26
CA GLY A 121 -12.51 -13.23 -6.17
C GLY A 121 -13.87 -13.67 -6.69
N MET A 122 -14.05 -13.63 -8.02
CA MET A 122 -15.30 -14.03 -8.65
C MET A 122 -15.54 -15.53 -8.55
N ASP A 123 -14.47 -16.33 -8.52
CA ASP A 123 -14.56 -17.79 -8.50
C ASP A 123 -14.66 -18.34 -7.07
N ASN A 124 -13.76 -17.92 -6.18
CA ASN A 124 -13.74 -18.39 -4.79
C ASN A 124 -14.68 -17.62 -3.84
N LYS A 125 -15.29 -16.51 -4.29
CA LYS A 125 -16.14 -15.61 -3.50
C LYS A 125 -15.44 -15.05 -2.25
N ILE A 126 -14.11 -15.07 -2.23
CA ILE A 126 -13.32 -14.49 -1.15
C ILE A 126 -13.22 -12.98 -1.36
N ARG A 127 -13.56 -12.25 -0.33
CA ARG A 127 -13.42 -10.80 -0.22
C ARG A 127 -12.24 -10.52 0.68
N GLU A 128 -11.31 -9.71 0.21
CA GLU A 128 -10.15 -9.25 0.95
C GLU A 128 -10.13 -7.73 1.00
N VAL A 129 -9.86 -7.19 2.18
CA VAL A 129 -9.69 -5.75 2.40
C VAL A 129 -8.37 -5.52 3.12
N LYS A 130 -7.46 -4.81 2.46
CA LYS A 130 -6.20 -4.34 3.03
C LYS A 130 -6.23 -2.83 3.21
N THR A 131 -6.02 -2.37 4.43
CA THR A 131 -6.03 -0.96 4.81
C THR A 131 -4.64 -0.53 5.26
N TYR A 132 -4.18 0.62 4.78
CA TYR A 132 -2.98 1.29 5.28
C TYR A 132 -3.39 2.61 5.91
N THR A 133 -3.04 2.83 7.18
CA THR A 133 -3.32 4.06 7.91
C THR A 133 -2.00 4.73 8.27
N ASN A 134 -1.76 5.92 7.72
CA ASN A 134 -0.61 6.76 8.04
C ASN A 134 -1.06 8.05 8.72
N THR A 135 -0.67 8.24 9.98
CA THR A 135 -0.95 9.45 10.77
C THR A 135 0.21 10.46 10.79
N ALA A 136 1.34 10.12 10.15
CA ALA A 136 2.48 11.01 9.93
C ALA A 136 2.86 11.01 8.44
N PRO A 137 1.97 11.48 7.54
CA PRO A 137 2.13 11.33 6.09
C PRO A 137 3.26 12.16 5.47
N ASP A 138 3.87 13.08 6.23
CA ASP A 138 5.05 13.85 5.85
C ASP A 138 6.38 13.21 6.28
N SER A 139 6.33 12.19 7.15
CA SER A 139 7.50 11.44 7.62
C SER A 139 8.01 10.46 6.57
N GLU A 140 9.32 10.50 6.32
CA GLU A 140 10.04 9.48 5.54
C GLU A 140 10.17 8.14 6.27
N ASP A 141 10.13 8.15 7.61
CA ASP A 141 10.10 6.94 8.45
C ASP A 141 8.65 6.47 8.61
N LEU A 142 8.38 5.28 8.06
CA LEU A 142 7.07 4.63 8.01
C LEU A 142 6.93 3.50 9.04
N LYS A 143 7.79 3.42 10.08
CA LYS A 143 7.69 2.38 11.11
C LYS A 143 6.32 2.31 11.80
N ASN A 144 5.64 3.45 11.92
CA ASN A 144 4.32 3.58 12.54
C ASN A 144 3.16 3.42 11.55
N LEU A 145 3.42 3.10 10.28
CA LEU A 145 2.38 2.79 9.30
C LEU A 145 1.59 1.57 9.79
N GLU A 146 0.30 1.76 10.03
CA GLU A 146 -0.60 0.69 10.46
C GLU A 146 -1.19 -0.01 9.25
N VAL A 147 -1.19 -1.34 9.28
CA VAL A 147 -1.74 -2.19 8.23
C VAL A 147 -2.80 -3.08 8.87
N GLU A 148 -4.00 -3.05 8.30
CA GLU A 148 -5.07 -3.99 8.64
C GLU A 148 -5.38 -4.84 7.40
N TYR A 149 -5.57 -6.13 7.60
CA TYR A 149 -6.02 -7.08 6.59
C TYR A 149 -7.23 -7.83 7.15
N THR A 150 -8.29 -7.91 6.36
CA THR A 150 -9.51 -8.64 6.72
C THR A 150 -10.01 -9.44 5.52
N THR A 151 -10.57 -10.61 5.79
CA THR A 151 -11.28 -11.42 4.79
C THR A 151 -12.72 -11.71 5.24
N ASN A 152 -13.60 -12.02 4.29
CA ASN A 152 -14.94 -12.54 4.63
C ASN A 152 -14.92 -13.98 5.17
N THR A 153 -13.78 -14.67 5.13
CA THR A 153 -13.60 -16.02 5.70
C THR A 153 -13.26 -15.99 7.20
N GLY A 154 -13.09 -14.79 7.78
CA GLY A 154 -12.85 -14.59 9.20
C GLY A 154 -11.40 -14.28 9.56
N ASP A 155 -10.50 -14.22 8.58
CA ASP A 155 -9.11 -13.83 8.84
C ASP A 155 -9.04 -12.32 9.10
N LYS A 156 -8.43 -11.95 10.24
CA LYS A 156 -8.17 -10.57 10.59
C LYS A 156 -6.77 -10.44 11.16
N GLN A 157 -5.99 -9.51 10.59
CA GLN A 157 -4.65 -9.18 11.04
C GLN A 157 -4.49 -7.67 11.09
N ALA A 158 -3.85 -7.17 12.15
CA ALA A 158 -3.48 -5.76 12.26
C ALA A 158 -2.06 -5.68 12.85
N TYR A 159 -1.20 -4.87 12.26
CA TYR A 159 0.18 -4.69 12.70
C TYR A 159 0.73 -3.33 12.25
N ARG A 160 1.79 -2.87 12.90
CA ARG A 160 2.63 -1.78 12.40
C ARG A 160 3.79 -2.33 11.59
N VAL A 161 4.32 -1.54 10.67
CA VAL A 161 5.53 -1.94 9.91
C VAL A 161 6.68 -2.30 10.84
N ALA A 162 6.85 -1.58 11.96
CA ALA A 162 7.86 -1.88 12.98
C ALA A 162 7.75 -3.29 13.58
N ASP A 163 6.54 -3.87 13.61
CA ASP A 163 6.28 -5.18 14.22
C ASP A 163 6.73 -6.35 13.32
N LEU A 164 7.01 -6.08 12.05
CA LEU A 164 7.50 -7.08 11.10
C LEU A 164 8.95 -7.45 11.41
N GLN A 165 9.19 -8.73 11.69
CA GLN A 165 10.53 -9.24 12.01
C GLN A 165 11.50 -9.20 10.81
N LYS A 166 10.98 -9.36 9.59
CA LYS A 166 11.78 -9.43 8.37
C LYS A 166 11.85 -8.06 7.70
N ARG A 167 13.08 -7.56 7.48
CA ARG A 167 13.35 -6.30 6.76
C ARG A 167 12.75 -6.30 5.35
N GLU A 168 12.78 -7.43 4.66
CA GLU A 168 12.17 -7.58 3.33
C GLU A 168 10.66 -7.34 3.36
N SER A 169 9.96 -7.88 4.36
CA SER A 169 8.53 -7.66 4.55
C SER A 169 8.22 -6.19 4.84
N GLN A 170 9.04 -5.51 5.64
CA GLN A 170 8.94 -4.06 5.89
C GLN A 170 9.02 -3.29 4.57
N ARG A 171 10.06 -3.57 3.76
CA ARG A 171 10.25 -2.94 2.44
C ARG A 171 9.10 -3.20 1.48
N THR A 172 8.56 -4.42 1.45
CA THR A 172 7.41 -4.75 0.59
C THR A 172 6.20 -3.91 0.95
N VAL A 173 5.88 -3.81 2.25
CA VAL A 173 4.75 -3.02 2.73
C VAL A 173 4.93 -1.54 2.41
N ILE A 174 6.13 -1.00 2.63
CA ILE A 174 6.45 0.39 2.32
C ILE A 174 6.38 0.67 0.82
N THR A 175 6.94 -0.21 0.00
CA THR A 175 6.86 -0.10 -1.46
C THR A 175 5.41 -0.07 -1.93
N GLN A 176 4.55 -0.92 -1.37
CA GLN A 176 3.12 -0.93 -1.68
C GLN A 176 2.45 0.40 -1.29
N TYR A 177 2.71 0.89 -0.07
CA TYR A 177 2.18 2.19 0.40
C TYR A 177 2.65 3.35 -0.47
N THR A 178 3.96 3.45 -0.76
CA THR A 178 4.50 4.52 -1.60
C THR A 178 3.93 4.47 -3.01
N ASN A 179 3.75 3.28 -3.60
CA ASN A 179 3.10 3.14 -4.90
C ASN A 179 1.65 3.65 -4.90
N TYR A 180 0.92 3.47 -3.79
CA TYR A 180 -0.44 3.98 -3.65
C TYR A 180 -0.45 5.50 -3.51
N LEU A 181 0.48 6.06 -2.73
CA LEU A 181 0.66 7.50 -2.60
C LEU A 181 1.02 8.16 -3.94
N MET A 182 1.96 7.57 -4.70
CA MET A 182 2.29 8.03 -6.05
C MET A 182 1.07 8.01 -6.96
N SER A 183 0.30 6.91 -6.96
CA SER A 183 -0.91 6.77 -7.78
C SER A 183 -1.96 7.84 -7.46
N LEU A 184 -2.14 8.15 -6.16
CA LEU A 184 -3.03 9.21 -5.71
C LEU A 184 -2.57 10.59 -6.18
N VAL A 185 -1.29 10.91 -5.99
CA VAL A 185 -0.69 12.18 -6.43
C VAL A 185 -0.90 12.38 -7.93
N TYR A 186 -0.55 11.39 -8.75
CA TYR A 186 -0.73 11.49 -10.19
C TYR A 186 -2.19 11.66 -10.58
N LYS A 187 -3.12 10.94 -9.93
CA LYS A 187 -4.54 11.07 -10.23
C LYS A 187 -5.07 12.46 -9.94
N ILE A 188 -4.67 13.07 -8.82
CA ILE A 188 -5.06 14.44 -8.46
C ILE A 188 -4.45 15.46 -9.42
N GLU A 189 -3.18 15.29 -9.81
CA GLU A 189 -2.51 16.16 -10.77
C GLU A 189 -3.16 16.09 -12.17
N LEU A 190 -3.56 14.89 -12.62
CA LEU A 190 -4.30 14.71 -13.87
C LEU A 190 -5.67 15.41 -13.82
N TYR A 191 -6.39 15.29 -12.70
CA TYR A 191 -7.67 15.97 -12.50
C TYR A 191 -7.50 17.50 -12.52
N LYS A 192 -6.47 18.03 -11.85
CA LYS A 192 -6.13 19.46 -11.88
C LYS A 192 -5.87 19.97 -13.30
N ASN A 193 -5.13 19.21 -14.10
CA ASN A 193 -4.66 19.63 -15.43
C ASN A 193 -5.70 19.42 -16.54
N LYS A 194 -6.95 19.00 -16.22
CA LYS A 194 -8.04 18.75 -17.19
C LYS A 194 -7.65 17.84 -18.37
N ILE A 195 -6.88 16.78 -18.13
CA ILE A 195 -6.67 15.69 -19.12
C ILE A 195 -7.53 14.48 -18.69
N THR A 196 -8.82 14.72 -18.50
CA THR A 196 -9.83 13.66 -18.39
C THR A 196 -11.18 14.26 -18.79
N ASP A 197 -11.23 14.75 -20.03
CA ASP A 197 -12.49 14.84 -20.75
C ASP A 197 -13.00 13.40 -20.96
N ILE A 198 -14.26 13.19 -20.57
CA ILE A 198 -15.10 12.03 -20.92
C ILE A 198 -14.69 10.70 -20.23
N GLU A 199 -15.15 10.48 -18.99
CA GLU A 199 -15.57 9.16 -18.44
C GLU A 199 -15.85 9.21 -16.92
N SER A 200 -15.49 10.28 -16.21
CA SER A 200 -15.65 10.37 -14.74
C SER A 200 -17.04 10.82 -14.27
N LEU A 201 -17.94 11.21 -15.18
CA LEU A 201 -19.30 11.64 -14.85
C LEU A 201 -20.26 10.47 -14.55
N ASN A 202 -19.83 9.22 -14.71
CA ASN A 202 -20.57 8.03 -14.28
C ASN A 202 -20.10 7.45 -12.92
N ILE A 203 -19.33 8.19 -12.11
CA ILE A 203 -18.97 7.79 -10.74
C ILE A 203 -20.06 8.25 -9.74
N GLU A 204 -21.33 8.16 -10.14
CA GLU A 204 -22.48 8.21 -9.24
C GLU A 204 -23.21 6.85 -9.33
N ARG A 205 -23.34 6.20 -8.17
CA ARG A 205 -24.11 4.97 -7.91
C ARG A 205 -23.62 3.70 -8.60
N THR A 206 -22.91 2.87 -7.83
CA THR A 206 -23.35 1.50 -7.45
C THR A 206 -22.22 0.82 -6.66
N ILE A 207 -22.35 0.79 -5.33
CA ILE A 207 -21.87 -0.34 -4.52
C ILE A 207 -23.02 -0.69 -3.58
N GLN A 208 -24.00 -1.42 -4.09
CA GLN A 208 -24.81 -2.32 -3.27
C GLN A 208 -24.26 -3.72 -3.53
N LEU A 209 -23.61 -4.30 -2.52
CA LEU A 209 -23.35 -5.73 -2.47
C LEU A 209 -23.64 -6.22 -1.05
N GLY A 210 -24.94 -6.48 -0.83
CA GLY A 210 -25.53 -7.53 0.02
C GLY A 210 -25.41 -7.39 1.54
N ASP A 211 -26.56 -7.14 2.18
CA ASP A 211 -26.97 -7.95 3.35
C ASP A 211 -27.31 -9.37 2.88
#